data_AF-A0A929EM43-F1
#
_entry.id   AF-A0A929EM43-F1
#
_cell.length_a   1.000
_cell.length_b   1.000
_cell.length_c   1.000
_cell.angle_alpha   90.00
_cell.angle_beta   90.00
_cell.angle_gamma   90.00
#
_symmetry.space_group_name_H-M   'P 1'
#
loop_
_entity.id
_entity.type
_entity.pdbx_description
1 polymer ?
#
loop_
_entity_poly.entity_id
_entity_poly.type
_entity_poly.pdbx_seq_one_letter_code
_entity_poly.pdbx_strand_id
1 'polypeptide(L)'
;MSVLRNSIQLITKHIAYWALFIAVIFTVLVATVYWVSNAIEQRKDEIAQWIGDELNYPVEVGDAGLHWVGAKPKLHLQSVTVFQNDGRTKLLSLSELYFGLDIVKSIHNGDPVLNDITLIGLNLRLVRDEFSEFQVQGFNKLKPKAVTTENMDWLNAVRSLNSFNFQSITVDYIDQITPSLSGVYKLRNSTLNYKGKRWATKATLKLPVGFGDDIQVQAEGQLNDNLLKADWQWQIDASQLQL
;
A
#
# COMPACT_ATOMS: atom_id res chain seq x y z
N MET A 1 -35.79 -9.59 -55.21
CA MET A 1 -34.84 -9.65 -54.08
C MET A 1 -33.78 -8.54 -54.16
N SER A 2 -34.16 -7.25 -54.26
CA SER A 2 -33.20 -6.13 -54.45
C SER A 2 -33.08 -5.21 -53.24
N VAL A 3 -34.09 -5.16 -52.37
CA VAL A 3 -34.16 -4.22 -51.23
C VAL A 3 -33.24 -4.62 -50.07
N LEU A 4 -32.90 -5.91 -49.95
CA LEU A 4 -32.00 -6.44 -48.90
C LEU A 4 -30.53 -6.05 -49.08
N ARG A 5 -30.09 -5.70 -50.30
CA ARG A 5 -28.67 -5.42 -50.58
C ARG A 5 -28.25 -4.00 -50.20
N ASN A 6 -29.18 -3.04 -50.28
CA ASN A 6 -28.93 -1.63 -49.96
C ASN A 6 -29.02 -1.35 -48.45
N SER A 7 -29.83 -2.10 -47.71
CA SER A 7 -29.94 -1.99 -46.25
C SER A 7 -28.70 -2.54 -45.53
N ILE A 8 -28.08 -3.61 -46.04
CA ILE A 8 -26.81 -4.14 -45.51
C ILE A 8 -25.68 -3.10 -45.64
N GLN A 9 -25.56 -2.43 -46.79
CA GLN A 9 -24.50 -1.43 -47.02
C GLN A 9 -24.62 -0.19 -46.13
N LEU A 10 -25.83 0.21 -45.75
CA LEU A 10 -26.06 1.32 -44.81
C LEU A 10 -25.63 0.96 -43.39
N ILE A 11 -25.97 -0.26 -42.94
CA ILE A 11 -25.57 -0.77 -41.62
C ILE A 11 -24.05 -0.91 -41.55
N THR A 12 -23.39 -1.39 -42.61
CA THR A 12 -21.92 -1.51 -42.67
C THR A 12 -21.20 -0.16 -42.55
N LYS A 13 -21.73 0.91 -43.16
CA LYS A 13 -21.14 2.26 -43.04
C LYS A 13 -21.25 2.81 -41.61
N HIS A 14 -22.40 2.63 -40.97
CA HIS A 14 -22.59 3.11 -39.59
C HIS A 14 -21.70 2.32 -38.62
N ILE A 15 -21.61 1.00 -38.78
CA ILE A 15 -20.67 0.17 -38.01
C ILE A 15 -19.22 0.62 -38.24
N ALA A 16 -18.84 0.95 -39.48
CA ALA A 16 -17.49 1.46 -39.77
C ALA A 16 -17.22 2.82 -39.11
N TYR A 17 -18.18 3.74 -39.08
CA TYR A 17 -18.04 5.02 -38.38
C TYR A 17 -17.94 4.84 -36.85
N TRP A 18 -18.75 3.96 -36.26
CA TRP A 18 -18.64 3.64 -34.83
C TRP A 18 -17.32 2.96 -34.49
N ALA A 19 -16.84 2.03 -35.33
CA ALA A 19 -15.55 1.39 -35.18
C ALA A 19 -14.41 2.41 -35.26
N LEU A 20 -14.47 3.34 -36.22
CA LEU A 20 -13.50 4.43 -36.34
C LEU A 20 -13.53 5.34 -35.11
N PHE A 21 -14.71 5.71 -34.63
CA PHE A 21 -14.88 6.54 -33.45
C PHE A 21 -14.30 5.88 -32.19
N ILE A 22 -14.58 4.58 -31.99
CA ILE A 22 -14.01 3.79 -30.89
C ILE A 22 -12.49 3.70 -31.03
N ALA A 23 -11.95 3.51 -32.24
CA ALA A 23 -10.51 3.46 -32.47
C ALA A 23 -9.83 4.79 -32.14
N VAL A 24 -10.44 5.93 -32.47
CA VAL A 24 -9.95 7.26 -32.12
C VAL A 24 -9.94 7.44 -30.60
N ILE A 25 -11.05 7.13 -29.92
CA ILE A 25 -11.12 7.19 -28.45
C ILE A 25 -10.06 6.31 -27.82
N PHE A 26 -9.89 5.08 -28.30
CA PHE A 26 -8.90 4.15 -27.78
C PHE A 26 -7.48 4.68 -27.96
N THR A 27 -7.17 5.28 -29.12
CA THR A 27 -5.87 5.91 -29.37
C THR A 27 -5.61 7.07 -28.41
N VAL A 28 -6.60 7.93 -28.19
CA VAL A 28 -6.51 9.03 -27.24
C VAL A 28 -6.28 8.50 -25.83
N LEU A 29 -7.02 7.48 -25.40
CA LEU A 29 -6.84 6.87 -24.08
C LEU A 29 -5.43 6.31 -23.90
N VAL A 30 -4.90 5.57 -24.87
CA VAL A 30 -3.52 5.04 -24.81
C VAL A 30 -2.50 6.17 -24.74
N ALA A 31 -2.66 7.22 -25.56
CA ALA A 31 -1.76 8.37 -25.54
C ALA A 31 -1.80 9.10 -24.19
N THR A 32 -2.99 9.29 -23.60
CA THR A 32 -3.15 9.89 -22.28
C THR A 32 -2.48 9.04 -21.19
N VAL A 33 -2.67 7.71 -21.21
CA VAL A 33 -2.03 6.81 -20.25
C VAL A 33 -0.51 6.88 -20.33
N TYR A 34 0.03 6.85 -21.56
CA TYR A 34 1.47 6.97 -21.79
C TYR A 34 2.01 8.32 -21.29
N TRP A 35 1.30 9.41 -21.61
CA TRP A 35 1.66 10.74 -21.17
C TRP A 35 1.66 10.90 -19.65
N VAL A 36 0.63 10.37 -18.96
CA VAL A 36 0.54 10.38 -17.49
C VAL A 36 1.67 9.56 -16.86
N SER A 37 1.97 8.38 -17.40
CA SER A 37 3.06 7.55 -16.88
C SER A 37 4.41 8.28 -16.95
N ASN A 38 4.72 8.89 -18.10
CA ASN A 38 5.95 9.65 -18.28
C ASN A 38 5.99 10.92 -17.41
N ALA A 39 4.85 11.56 -17.17
CA ALA A 39 4.77 12.72 -16.27
C ALA A 39 5.04 12.34 -14.80
N ILE A 40 4.66 11.13 -14.36
CA ILE A 40 4.93 10.63 -13.00
C ILE A 40 6.43 10.37 -12.82
N GLU A 41 7.06 9.73 -13.80
CA GLU A 41 8.50 9.45 -13.76
C GLU A 41 9.34 10.73 -13.64
N GLN A 42 8.95 11.78 -14.36
CA GLN A 42 9.60 13.10 -14.29
C GLN A 42 9.38 13.82 -12.96
N ARG A 43 8.36 13.44 -12.18
CA ARG A 43 7.99 14.08 -10.90
C ARG A 43 8.37 13.23 -9.68
N LYS A 44 9.19 12.19 -9.85
CA LYS A 44 9.61 11.34 -8.73
C LYS A 44 10.25 12.12 -7.58
N ASP A 45 10.99 13.17 -7.89
CA ASP A 45 11.64 14.03 -6.89
C ASP A 45 10.62 14.88 -6.13
N GLU A 46 9.55 15.34 -6.80
CA GLU A 46 8.43 16.04 -6.16
C GLU A 46 7.68 15.10 -5.20
N ILE A 47 7.48 13.84 -5.61
CA ILE A 47 6.86 12.81 -4.76
C ILE A 47 7.73 12.53 -3.54
N ALA A 48 9.04 12.35 -3.74
CA ALA A 48 9.99 12.12 -2.66
C ALA A 48 10.01 13.30 -1.67
N GLN A 49 10.01 14.54 -2.18
CA GLN A 49 9.96 15.74 -1.37
C GLN A 49 8.65 15.83 -0.58
N TRP A 50 7.50 15.60 -1.22
CA TRP A 50 6.19 15.62 -0.54
C TRP A 50 6.12 14.58 0.59
N ILE A 51 6.58 13.34 0.35
CA ILE A 51 6.65 12.32 1.40
C ILE A 51 7.61 12.76 2.51
N GLY A 52 8.74 13.36 2.15
CA GLY A 52 9.73 13.82 3.11
C GLY A 52 9.24 14.97 4.00
N ASP A 53 8.47 15.89 3.43
CA ASP A 53 7.83 16.98 4.16
C ASP A 53 6.77 16.44 5.14
N GLU A 54 5.96 15.46 4.72
CA GLU A 54 4.95 14.81 5.56
C GLU A 54 5.57 13.99 6.71
N LEU A 55 6.66 13.26 6.42
CA LEU A 55 7.37 12.48 7.42
C LEU A 55 8.33 13.32 8.28
N ASN A 56 8.68 14.53 7.83
CA ASN A 56 9.74 15.36 8.38
C ASN A 56 11.10 14.62 8.43
N TYR A 57 11.38 13.83 7.39
CA TYR A 57 12.63 13.10 7.17
C TYR A 57 12.99 13.11 5.68
N PRO A 58 14.29 13.14 5.30
CA PRO A 58 14.68 13.02 3.90
C PRO A 58 14.27 11.67 3.32
N VAL A 59 13.64 11.69 2.14
CA VAL A 59 13.20 10.50 1.41
C VAL A 59 13.84 10.49 0.03
N GLU A 60 14.31 9.32 -0.37
CA GLU A 60 14.78 9.05 -1.73
C GLU A 60 13.86 8.02 -2.37
N VAL A 61 13.48 8.26 -3.62
CA VAL A 61 12.71 7.34 -4.45
C VAL A 61 13.53 7.06 -5.70
N GLY A 62 13.89 5.80 -5.93
CA GLY A 62 14.72 5.42 -7.07
C GLY A 62 13.99 5.63 -8.40
N ASP A 63 12.77 5.08 -8.48
CA ASP A 63 11.91 5.18 -9.65
C ASP A 63 10.43 5.35 -9.26
N ALA A 64 9.66 6.01 -10.12
CA ALA A 64 8.23 6.21 -9.94
C ALA A 64 7.51 6.08 -11.28
N GLY A 65 6.40 5.36 -11.31
CA GLY A 65 5.66 5.16 -12.54
C GLY A 65 4.25 4.64 -12.33
N LEU A 66 3.55 4.39 -13.43
CA LEU A 66 2.22 3.81 -13.40
C LEU A 66 2.31 2.33 -13.78
N HIS A 67 1.82 1.44 -12.91
CA HIS A 67 1.73 0.01 -13.18
C HIS A 67 0.27 -0.43 -13.27
N TRP A 68 -0.05 -1.33 -14.19
CA TRP A 68 -1.42 -1.83 -14.37
C TRP A 68 -1.57 -3.21 -13.75
N VAL A 69 -2.49 -3.35 -12.80
CA VAL A 69 -2.87 -4.66 -12.25
C VAL A 69 -4.30 -4.95 -12.71
N GLY A 70 -4.42 -5.77 -13.75
CA GLY A 70 -5.69 -5.94 -14.47
C GLY A 70 -6.08 -4.63 -15.17
N ALA A 71 -7.29 -4.14 -14.91
CA ALA A 71 -7.82 -2.89 -15.49
C ALA A 71 -7.66 -1.67 -14.55
N LYS A 72 -6.87 -1.78 -13.47
CA LYS A 72 -6.70 -0.72 -12.49
C LYS A 72 -5.27 -0.16 -12.55
N PRO A 73 -5.10 1.15 -12.81
CA PRO A 73 -3.79 1.78 -12.71
C PRO A 73 -3.41 1.92 -11.24
N LYS A 74 -2.13 1.67 -10.95
CA LYS A 74 -1.52 1.87 -9.65
C LYS A 74 -0.30 2.75 -9.81
N LEU A 75 -0.15 3.73 -8.93
CA LEU A 75 1.12 4.42 -8.77
C LEU A 75 2.09 3.43 -8.13
N HIS A 76 3.25 3.25 -8.74
CA HIS A 76 4.31 2.36 -8.31
C HIS A 76 5.55 3.20 -7.98
N LEU A 77 6.04 3.10 -6.76
CA LEU A 77 7.32 3.68 -6.34
C LEU A 77 8.29 2.54 -6.04
N GLN A 78 9.50 2.64 -6.58
CA GLN A 78 10.54 1.63 -6.40
C GLN A 78 11.71 2.20 -5.60
N SER A 79 12.28 1.36 -4.73
CA SER A 79 13.46 1.66 -3.92
C SER A 79 13.29 2.90 -3.05
N VAL A 80 12.17 2.96 -2.30
CA VAL A 80 11.91 4.05 -1.37
C VAL A 80 12.79 3.89 -0.13
N THR A 81 13.60 4.88 0.19
CA THR A 81 14.45 4.89 1.39
C THR A 81 14.20 6.14 2.19
N VAL A 82 13.96 5.98 3.49
CA VAL A 82 13.85 7.11 4.43
C VAL A 82 15.16 7.21 5.20
N PHE A 83 15.74 8.40 5.22
CA PHE A 83 16.97 8.68 5.92
C PHE A 83 16.72 9.49 7.18
N GLN A 84 17.69 9.47 8.08
CA GLN A 84 17.76 10.42 9.17
C GLN A 84 18.10 11.80 8.60
N ASN A 85 17.90 12.86 9.39
CA ASN A 85 18.23 14.24 8.99
C ASN A 85 19.72 14.46 8.70
N ASP A 86 20.59 13.49 8.99
CA ASP A 86 21.99 13.48 8.57
C ASP A 86 22.20 13.14 7.08
N GLY A 87 21.15 12.66 6.39
CA GLY A 87 21.15 12.25 4.99
C GLY A 87 21.97 10.99 4.69
N ARG A 88 22.45 10.27 5.70
CA ARG A 88 23.34 9.11 5.54
C ARG A 88 22.78 7.85 6.19
N THR A 89 22.16 8.00 7.35
CA THR A 89 21.65 6.87 8.13
C THR A 89 20.29 6.46 7.58
N LYS A 90 20.19 5.24 7.03
CA LYS A 90 18.90 4.68 6.56
C LYS A 90 18.06 4.28 7.76
N LEU A 91 16.84 4.82 7.86
CA LEU A 91 15.86 4.51 8.90
C LEU A 91 14.96 3.34 8.50
N LEU A 92 14.47 3.38 7.25
CA LEU A 92 13.76 2.29 6.64
C LEU A 92 14.03 2.25 5.14
N SER A 93 13.87 1.07 4.56
CA SER A 93 13.84 0.91 3.11
C SER A 93 12.66 0.06 2.70
N LEU A 94 12.11 0.34 1.53
CA LEU A 94 10.97 -0.36 0.95
C LEU A 94 11.29 -0.59 -0.52
N SER A 95 11.21 -1.85 -0.96
CA SER A 95 11.57 -2.20 -2.34
C SER A 95 10.54 -1.69 -3.32
N GLU A 96 9.25 -1.91 -3.04
CA GLU A 96 8.16 -1.46 -3.90
C GLU A 96 6.97 -0.98 -3.05
N LEU A 97 6.34 0.08 -3.53
CA LEU A 97 5.12 0.65 -2.96
C LEU A 97 4.11 0.86 -4.07
N TYR A 98 2.95 0.25 -3.94
CA TYR A 98 1.84 0.46 -4.87
C TYR A 98 0.69 1.18 -4.18
N PHE A 99 0.21 2.25 -4.80
CA PHE A 99 -1.02 2.93 -4.44
C PHE A 99 -2.05 2.73 -5.56
N GLY A 100 -3.12 1.99 -5.26
CA GLY A 100 -4.27 1.85 -6.15
C GLY A 100 -5.25 3.00 -5.94
N LEU A 101 -5.77 3.55 -7.04
CA LEU A 101 -6.82 4.57 -7.02
C LEU A 101 -8.19 3.97 -7.35
N ASP A 102 -9.23 4.43 -6.67
CA ASP A 102 -10.62 4.18 -7.04
C ASP A 102 -11.03 5.22 -8.09
N ILE A 103 -10.77 4.92 -9.37
CA ILE A 103 -11.01 5.87 -10.47
C ILE A 103 -12.46 6.33 -10.53
N VAL A 104 -13.42 5.44 -10.26
CA VAL A 104 -14.85 5.77 -10.31
C VAL A 104 -15.20 6.76 -9.20
N LYS A 105 -14.79 6.48 -7.96
CA LYS A 105 -15.01 7.42 -6.86
C LYS A 105 -14.23 8.71 -7.03
N SER A 106 -13.03 8.65 -7.61
CA SER A 106 -12.20 9.83 -7.82
C SER A 106 -12.85 10.80 -8.80
N ILE A 107 -13.39 10.29 -9.91
CA ILE A 107 -14.13 11.11 -10.89
C ILE A 107 -15.41 11.67 -10.28
N HIS A 108 -16.14 10.87 -9.50
CA HIS A 108 -17.38 11.30 -8.85
C HIS A 108 -17.14 12.42 -7.82
N ASN A 109 -16.06 12.32 -7.04
CA ASN A 109 -15.75 13.26 -5.97
C ASN A 109 -14.94 14.48 -6.44
N GLY A 110 -14.30 14.39 -7.62
CA GLY A 110 -13.39 15.41 -8.13
C GLY A 110 -11.97 15.34 -7.56
N ASP A 111 -11.73 14.46 -6.58
CA ASP A 111 -10.46 14.30 -5.87
C ASP A 111 -9.94 12.85 -5.96
N PRO A 112 -8.62 12.61 -5.99
CA PRO A 112 -8.07 11.25 -5.95
C PRO A 112 -8.48 10.48 -4.69
N VAL A 113 -9.14 9.34 -4.87
CA VAL A 113 -9.55 8.45 -3.78
C VAL A 113 -8.69 7.20 -3.80
N LEU A 114 -7.95 6.96 -2.71
CA LEU A 114 -7.16 5.74 -2.53
C LEU A 114 -8.07 4.52 -2.37
N ASN A 115 -7.69 3.39 -2.99
CA ASN A 115 -8.41 2.13 -2.94
C ASN A 115 -7.66 1.04 -2.18
N ASP A 116 -6.37 0.89 -2.47
CA ASP A 116 -5.53 -0.15 -1.88
C ASP A 116 -4.07 0.28 -1.82
N ILE A 117 -3.36 -0.27 -0.83
CA ILE A 117 -1.92 -0.04 -0.65
C ILE A 117 -1.22 -1.40 -0.60
N THR A 118 -0.08 -1.51 -1.28
CA THR A 118 0.79 -2.70 -1.21
C THR A 118 2.23 -2.31 -0.91
N LEU A 119 2.78 -2.83 0.18
CA LEU A 119 4.18 -2.65 0.58
C LEU A 119 4.94 -3.94 0.35
N ILE A 120 6.05 -3.89 -0.39
CA ILE A 120 6.90 -5.03 -0.67
C ILE A 120 8.34 -4.75 -0.24
N GLY A 121 8.92 -5.66 0.53
CA GLY A 121 10.35 -5.59 0.88
C GLY A 121 10.67 -4.49 1.89
N LEU A 122 9.73 -4.15 2.77
CA LEU A 122 9.98 -3.21 3.87
C LEU A 122 11.01 -3.79 4.83
N ASN A 123 12.03 -3.01 5.16
CA ASN A 123 13.04 -3.33 6.15
C ASN A 123 13.12 -2.18 7.16
N LEU A 124 12.93 -2.51 8.44
CA LEU A 124 13.01 -1.55 9.54
C LEU A 124 13.55 -2.23 10.80
N ARG A 125 14.12 -1.42 11.69
CA ARG A 125 14.48 -1.84 13.05
C ARG A 125 13.48 -1.30 14.06
N LEU A 126 12.93 -2.17 14.88
CA LEU A 126 11.99 -1.84 15.95
C LEU A 126 12.65 -2.15 17.31
N VAL A 127 12.64 -1.19 18.22
CA VAL A 127 13.20 -1.32 19.57
C VAL A 127 12.08 -1.15 20.57
N ARG A 128 11.92 -2.12 21.48
CA ARG A 128 11.15 -1.96 22.71
C ARG A 128 12.12 -1.61 23.83
N ASP A 129 12.00 -0.41 24.37
CA ASP A 129 12.88 0.06 25.43
C ASP A 129 12.47 -0.46 26.81
N GLU A 130 13.29 -0.17 27.83
CA GLU A 130 13.05 -0.54 29.23
C GLU A 130 11.73 0.02 29.81
N PHE A 131 11.17 1.07 29.20
CA PHE A 131 9.88 1.66 29.57
C PHE A 131 8.70 1.01 28.85
N SER A 132 8.95 -0.08 28.10
CA SER A 132 7.98 -0.76 27.24
C SER A 132 7.44 0.12 26.11
N GLU A 133 8.16 1.19 25.74
CA GLU A 133 7.83 1.99 24.57
C GLU A 133 8.42 1.34 23.31
N PHE A 134 7.60 1.23 22.26
CA PHE A 134 8.06 0.79 20.95
C PHE A 134 8.52 2.00 20.13
N GLN A 135 9.72 1.89 19.55
CA GLN A 135 10.34 2.93 18.76
C GLN A 135 10.91 2.32 17.49
N VAL A 136 10.58 2.88 16.33
CA VAL A 136 11.30 2.57 15.10
C VAL A 136 12.65 3.26 15.20
N GLN A 137 13.74 2.51 15.09
CA GLN A 137 15.07 3.04 15.33
C GLN A 137 15.37 4.21 14.40
N GLY A 138 15.88 5.30 14.98
CA GLY A 138 16.31 6.50 14.26
C GLY A 138 15.17 7.42 13.83
N PHE A 139 13.91 7.05 14.06
CA PHE A 139 12.86 8.03 14.25
C PHE A 139 13.02 8.60 15.66
N ASN A 140 13.47 9.85 15.76
CA ASN A 140 13.49 10.56 17.04
C ASN A 140 12.10 10.41 17.64
N LYS A 141 12.02 9.88 18.89
CA LYS A 141 10.79 9.54 19.61
C LYS A 141 9.64 10.33 19.01
N LEU A 142 8.84 9.68 18.17
CA LEU A 142 7.53 10.19 17.79
C LEU A 142 6.78 10.25 19.12
N LYS A 143 7.03 11.30 19.91
CA LYS A 143 6.19 11.66 21.02
C LYS A 143 4.84 11.75 20.34
N PRO A 144 3.88 10.89 20.67
CA PRO A 144 2.55 11.06 20.15
C PRO A 144 2.20 12.48 20.56
N LYS A 145 2.20 13.43 19.61
CA LYS A 145 1.41 14.63 19.79
C LYS A 145 0.07 14.04 20.14
N ALA A 146 -0.42 14.34 21.35
CA ALA A 146 -1.71 13.83 21.82
C ALA A 146 -2.65 13.95 20.63
N VAL A 147 -3.05 12.80 20.07
CA VAL A 147 -3.77 12.77 18.81
C VAL A 147 -5.13 13.37 19.15
N THR A 148 -5.24 14.68 19.00
CA THR A 148 -6.49 15.38 19.15
C THR A 148 -7.33 14.97 17.95
N THR A 149 -8.59 14.62 18.21
CA THR A 149 -9.55 14.10 17.23
C THR A 149 -9.71 15.00 16.00
N GLU A 150 -9.25 16.25 16.08
CA GLU A 150 -9.31 17.28 15.04
C GLU A 150 -8.26 17.12 13.91
N ASN A 151 -7.19 16.33 14.08
CA ASN A 151 -6.09 16.18 13.09
C ASN A 151 -6.03 14.79 12.41
N MET A 152 -7.14 14.07 12.37
CA MET A 152 -7.19 12.65 11.95
C MET A 152 -7.41 12.41 10.44
N ASP A 153 -6.84 13.24 9.56
CA ASP A 153 -6.99 13.08 8.10
C ASP A 153 -6.46 11.73 7.59
N TRP A 154 -5.35 11.25 8.15
CA TRP A 154 -4.78 9.95 7.77
C TRP A 154 -5.68 8.77 8.17
N LEU A 155 -6.49 8.87 9.23
CA LEU A 155 -7.42 7.81 9.62
C LEU A 155 -8.59 7.70 8.64
N ASN A 156 -9.05 8.84 8.12
CA ASN A 156 -10.04 8.85 7.05
C ASN A 156 -9.48 8.24 5.76
N ALA A 157 -8.21 8.54 5.43
CA ALA A 157 -7.50 7.91 4.33
C ALA A 157 -7.32 6.38 4.54
N VAL A 158 -7.06 5.93 5.78
CA VAL A 158 -6.99 4.50 6.10
C VAL A 158 -8.35 3.80 6.02
N ARG A 159 -9.44 4.49 6.38
CA ARG A 159 -10.82 3.97 6.30
C ARG A 159 -11.36 3.88 4.88
N SER A 160 -10.88 4.71 3.96
CA SER A 160 -11.29 4.68 2.55
C SER A 160 -10.67 3.50 1.80
N LEU A 161 -9.58 2.94 2.32
CA LEU A 161 -8.89 1.80 1.75
C LEU A 161 -9.71 0.51 1.93
N ASN A 162 -9.81 -0.26 0.84
CA ASN A 162 -10.46 -1.56 0.82
C ASN A 162 -9.49 -2.69 1.17
N SER A 163 -8.19 -2.49 0.97
CA SER A 163 -7.18 -3.48 1.31
C SER A 163 -5.79 -2.90 1.57
N PHE A 164 -5.07 -3.51 2.50
CA PHE A 164 -3.63 -3.33 2.72
C PHE A 164 -2.92 -4.66 2.52
N ASN A 165 -1.90 -4.65 1.68
CA ASN A 165 -1.11 -5.83 1.40
C ASN A 165 0.33 -5.58 1.82
N PHE A 166 0.91 -6.56 2.50
CA PHE A 166 2.31 -6.52 2.92
C PHE A 166 2.97 -7.79 2.40
N GLN A 167 4.15 -7.66 1.82
CA GLN A 167 4.92 -8.79 1.32
C GLN A 167 6.40 -8.61 1.66
N SER A 168 7.03 -9.70 2.09
CA SER A 168 8.46 -9.72 2.38
C SER A 168 8.92 -8.61 3.35
N ILE A 169 8.14 -8.34 4.40
CA ILE A 169 8.52 -7.36 5.43
C ILE A 169 9.52 -8.01 6.37
N THR A 170 10.61 -7.32 6.66
CA THR A 170 11.63 -7.73 7.62
C THR A 170 11.68 -6.71 8.75
N VAL A 171 11.51 -7.19 9.98
CA VAL A 171 11.62 -6.39 11.20
C VAL A 171 12.78 -6.95 12.01
N ASP A 172 13.83 -6.15 12.15
CA ASP A 172 14.89 -6.39 13.13
C ASP A 172 14.38 -5.89 14.49
N TYR A 173 13.95 -6.82 15.35
CA TYR A 173 13.32 -6.49 16.63
C TYR A 173 14.31 -6.63 17.78
N ILE A 174 14.43 -5.59 18.59
CA ILE A 174 15.24 -5.58 19.82
C ILE A 174 14.31 -5.34 20.99
N ASP A 175 14.25 -6.28 21.92
CA ASP A 175 13.49 -6.18 23.17
C ASP A 175 14.46 -6.03 24.35
N GLN A 176 14.50 -4.84 24.97
CA GLN A 176 15.35 -4.59 26.13
C GLN A 176 14.77 -5.18 27.43
N ILE A 177 13.49 -5.53 27.45
CA ILE A 177 12.81 -6.12 28.62
C ILE A 177 12.97 -7.64 28.58
N THR A 178 12.78 -8.24 27.41
CA THR A 178 12.87 -9.69 27.20
C THR A 178 13.83 -9.99 26.04
N PRO A 179 15.15 -9.91 26.26
CA PRO A 179 16.14 -10.03 25.18
C PRO A 179 16.04 -11.32 24.37
N SER A 180 15.52 -12.41 24.95
CA SER A 180 15.28 -13.65 24.22
C SER A 180 14.34 -13.45 23.03
N LEU A 181 13.32 -12.59 23.13
CA LEU A 181 12.38 -12.28 22.04
C LEU A 181 12.99 -11.45 20.92
N SER A 182 14.21 -10.94 21.09
CA SER A 182 14.90 -10.18 20.04
C SER A 182 15.26 -11.08 18.87
N GLY A 183 15.26 -10.51 17.66
CA GLY A 183 15.65 -11.22 16.46
C GLY A 183 15.00 -10.67 15.20
N VAL A 184 15.25 -11.35 14.09
CA VAL A 184 14.74 -10.95 12.78
C VAL A 184 13.44 -11.68 12.49
N TYR A 185 12.34 -10.93 12.53
CA TYR A 185 11.00 -11.40 12.16
C TYR A 185 10.73 -11.10 10.70
N LYS A 186 10.18 -12.07 9.97
CA LYS A 186 9.87 -11.91 8.54
C LYS A 186 8.40 -12.18 8.27
N LEU A 187 7.67 -11.15 7.86
CA LEU A 187 6.31 -11.30 7.34
C LEU A 187 6.42 -11.67 5.86
N ARG A 188 6.11 -12.92 5.53
CA ARG A 188 6.14 -13.40 4.14
C ARG A 188 5.04 -12.72 3.34
N ASN A 189 3.83 -12.74 3.88
CA ASN A 189 2.67 -12.05 3.33
C ASN A 189 1.71 -11.67 4.45
N SER A 190 0.98 -10.58 4.24
CA SER A 190 -0.23 -10.26 4.98
C SER A 190 -1.20 -9.53 4.08
N THR A 191 -2.46 -9.89 4.15
CA THR A 191 -3.53 -9.17 3.46
C THR A 191 -4.58 -8.78 4.48
N LEU A 192 -4.82 -7.49 4.62
CA LEU A 192 -5.87 -6.93 5.45
C LEU A 192 -6.93 -6.37 4.50
N ASN A 193 -8.11 -6.98 4.46
CA ASN A 193 -9.18 -6.65 3.52
C ASN A 193 -10.44 -6.20 4.25
N TYR A 194 -11.06 -5.14 3.77
CA TYR A 194 -12.35 -4.67 4.25
C TYR A 194 -13.48 -5.27 3.40
N LYS A 195 -14.30 -6.12 4.00
CA LYS A 195 -15.49 -6.70 3.37
C LYS A 195 -16.64 -6.77 4.37
N GLY A 196 -17.83 -6.34 3.94
CA GLY A 196 -19.04 -6.51 4.75
C GLY A 196 -18.97 -5.86 6.14
N LYS A 197 -18.39 -4.66 6.23
CA LYS A 197 -18.16 -3.90 7.48
C LYS A 197 -17.14 -4.50 8.44
N ARG A 198 -16.42 -5.55 8.03
CA ARG A 198 -15.38 -6.19 8.84
C ARG A 198 -14.06 -6.16 8.10
N TRP A 199 -12.99 -6.06 8.86
CA TRP A 199 -11.64 -6.29 8.39
C TRP A 199 -11.27 -7.74 8.65
N ALA A 200 -10.76 -8.40 7.63
CA ALA A 200 -10.20 -9.73 7.73
C ALA A 200 -8.71 -9.67 7.38
N THR A 201 -7.88 -10.28 8.20
CA THR A 201 -6.45 -10.40 7.97
C THR A 201 -6.02 -11.86 7.92
N LYS A 202 -5.10 -12.15 7.00
CA LYS A 202 -4.35 -13.40 6.98
C LYS A 202 -2.88 -13.05 6.81
N ALA A 203 -2.04 -13.56 7.70
CA ALA A 203 -0.62 -13.27 7.74
C ALA A 203 0.20 -14.55 7.94
N THR A 204 1.34 -14.63 7.27
CA THR A 204 2.33 -15.70 7.48
C THR A 204 3.63 -15.07 8.00
N LEU A 205 3.94 -15.35 9.27
CA LEU A 205 5.10 -14.81 9.96
C LEU A 205 6.14 -15.91 10.15
N LYS A 206 7.36 -15.68 9.69
CA LYS A 206 8.52 -16.50 10.02
C LYS A 206 9.22 -15.91 11.24
N LEU A 207 9.42 -16.76 12.24
CA LEU A 207 10.03 -16.36 13.51
C LEU A 207 11.57 -16.34 13.41
N PRO A 208 12.25 -15.67 14.36
CA PRO A 208 13.68 -15.79 14.51
C PRO A 208 14.09 -17.24 14.81
N VAL A 209 15.33 -17.57 14.47
CA VAL A 209 15.92 -18.88 14.77
C VAL A 209 15.82 -19.13 16.28
N GLY A 210 15.24 -20.27 16.66
CA GLY A 210 15.05 -20.67 18.07
C GLY A 210 13.61 -20.62 18.57
N PHE A 211 12.68 -19.98 17.84
CA PHE A 211 11.27 -19.87 18.24
C PHE A 211 10.32 -20.83 17.50
N GLY A 212 10.80 -21.46 16.42
CA GLY A 212 10.00 -22.26 15.50
C GLY A 212 10.10 -21.76 14.06
N ASP A 213 9.32 -22.35 13.17
CA ASP A 213 9.36 -22.04 11.74
C ASP A 213 8.42 -20.87 11.37
N ASP A 214 7.23 -21.18 10.85
CA ASP A 214 6.25 -20.21 10.37
C ASP A 214 4.98 -20.28 11.23
N ILE A 215 4.46 -19.13 11.65
CA ILE A 215 3.13 -18.97 12.27
C ILE A 215 2.18 -18.43 11.20
N GLN A 216 1.00 -19.04 11.09
CA GLN A 216 -0.10 -18.46 10.33
C GLN A 216 -1.11 -17.83 11.28
N VAL A 217 -1.40 -16.55 11.06
CA VAL A 217 -2.38 -15.80 11.83
C VAL A 217 -3.53 -15.44 10.92
N GLN A 218 -4.75 -15.70 11.37
CA GLN A 218 -5.98 -15.25 10.74
C GLN A 218 -6.77 -14.48 11.78
N ALA A 219 -7.32 -13.33 11.40
CA ALA A 219 -8.19 -12.60 12.32
C ALA A 219 -9.26 -11.79 11.60
N GLU A 220 -10.38 -11.61 12.27
CA GLU A 220 -11.49 -10.81 11.76
C GLU A 220 -12.02 -9.87 12.85
N GLY A 221 -12.26 -8.61 12.50
CA GLY A 221 -12.72 -7.62 13.46
C GLY A 221 -13.40 -6.41 12.82
N GLN A 222 -14.06 -5.61 13.64
CA GLN A 222 -14.58 -4.30 13.23
C GLN A 222 -13.63 -3.23 13.76
N LEU A 223 -13.18 -2.34 12.86
CA LEU A 223 -12.41 -1.17 13.29
C LEU A 223 -13.40 -0.16 13.89
N ASN A 224 -13.29 0.03 15.20
CA ASN A 224 -14.01 1.08 15.93
C ASN A 224 -13.27 2.42 15.77
N ASP A 225 -13.84 3.52 16.28
CA ASP A 225 -13.20 4.85 16.22
C ASP A 225 -11.82 4.90 16.88
N ASN A 226 -11.53 3.95 17.75
CA ASN A 226 -10.20 3.71 18.28
C ASN A 226 -9.66 2.39 17.71
N LEU A 227 -8.71 2.47 16.76
CA LEU A 227 -8.07 1.31 16.13
C LEU A 227 -7.48 0.32 17.16
N LEU A 228 -7.09 0.82 18.34
CA LEU A 228 -6.52 0.05 19.43
C LEU A 228 -7.56 -0.70 20.28
N LYS A 229 -8.87 -0.44 20.07
CA LYS A 229 -10.00 -1.10 20.76
C LYS A 229 -10.92 -1.84 19.79
N ALA A 230 -10.37 -2.33 18.69
CA ALA A 230 -11.11 -3.15 17.75
C ALA A 230 -11.33 -4.56 18.32
N ASP A 231 -12.56 -5.07 18.21
CA ASP A 231 -12.93 -6.43 18.63
C ASP A 231 -12.47 -7.42 17.55
N TRP A 232 -11.26 -7.96 17.73
CA TRP A 232 -10.67 -8.94 16.83
C TRP A 232 -10.84 -10.37 17.36
N GLN A 233 -11.33 -11.25 16.49
CA GLN A 233 -11.31 -12.69 16.71
C GLN A 233 -10.08 -13.26 16.00
N TRP A 234 -9.17 -13.89 16.75
CA TRP A 234 -7.91 -14.40 16.23
C TRP A 234 -7.89 -15.93 16.23
N GLN A 235 -7.33 -16.49 15.17
CA GLN A 235 -6.96 -17.89 15.08
C GLN A 235 -5.48 -17.96 14.70
N ILE A 236 -4.71 -18.70 15.49
CA ILE A 236 -3.28 -18.90 15.27
C ILE A 236 -3.06 -20.38 15.00
N ASP A 237 -2.50 -20.68 13.84
CA ASP A 237 -1.96 -22.00 13.54
C ASP A 237 -0.43 -21.93 13.70
N ALA A 238 0.05 -22.66 14.70
CA ALA A 238 1.43 -22.65 15.11
C ALA A 238 1.93 -24.10 15.18
N SER A 239 1.99 -24.72 14.01
CA SER A 239 2.25 -26.15 13.87
C SER A 239 3.61 -26.61 14.42
N GLN A 240 4.56 -25.69 14.70
CA GLN A 240 5.94 -26.02 15.08
C GLN A 240 6.60 -24.98 16.02
N LEU A 241 5.87 -24.47 17.02
CA LEU A 241 6.49 -23.62 18.05
C LEU A 241 7.40 -24.44 18.97
N GLN A 242 8.61 -23.92 19.21
CA GLN A 242 9.50 -24.38 20.27
C GLN A 242 9.63 -23.22 21.26
N LEU A 243 8.94 -23.35 22.40
CA LEU A 243 8.98 -22.38 23.51
C LEU A 243 9.87 -22.92 24.63
#